data_AF-A0A0A2GZ44-F1
#
_entry.id   AF-A0A0A2GZ44-F1
#
_cell.length_a   1.000
_cell.length_b   1.000
_cell.length_c   1.000
_cell.angle_alpha   90.00
_cell.angle_beta   90.00
_cell.angle_gamma   90.00
#
_symmetry.space_group_name_H-M   'P 1'
#
loop_
_entity.id
_entity.type
_entity.pdbx_description
1 polymer ?
#
loop_
_entity_poly.entity_id
_entity_poly.type
_entity_poly.pdbx_seq_one_letter_code
_entity_poly.pdbx_strand_id
1 'polypeptide(L)'
;MSINFLSRITALFLFLSLLCTSCISKKEVLYFQDIEALNNQSDNTNYNTIIRPDDLLSITVSSQDPESVAIFNPMAGASNALRTTNERLGTYLVDSNGNIEFPFIGTLQIANKTRVEAIALLKGEVNKYAKEAVVDIRILNFSISVLGEVQRAGTFTIPNERITVLEALGLAGDMTIFGERKTVKIIREENGVKSYGELDFTSIDVVNSPFYYLQQNDVVIVSPNKAQVQSGAFNRNSTIFISIAGIIISVLTILTR
;
A
#
# COMPACT_ATOMS: atom_id res chain seq x y z
N MET A 1 -30.10 -31.10 -49.28
CA MET A 1 -28.75 -30.84 -48.76
C MET A 1 -28.31 -32.10 -48.02
N SER A 2 -27.28 -32.81 -48.45
CA SER A 2 -26.99 -34.15 -47.93
C SER A 2 -26.61 -34.10 -46.45
N ILE A 3 -27.09 -35.08 -45.66
CA ILE A 3 -26.88 -35.19 -44.21
C ILE A 3 -25.39 -35.07 -43.81
N ASN A 4 -24.50 -35.49 -44.72
CA ASN A 4 -23.05 -35.47 -44.57
C ASN A 4 -22.45 -34.05 -44.62
N PHE A 5 -23.10 -33.10 -45.29
CA PHE A 5 -22.63 -31.71 -45.38
C PHE A 5 -22.90 -30.94 -44.08
N LEU A 6 -24.07 -31.17 -43.46
CA LEU A 6 -24.44 -30.54 -42.19
C LEU A 6 -23.57 -31.05 -41.04
N SER A 7 -23.28 -32.36 -41.01
CA SER A 7 -22.38 -33.01 -40.04
C SER A 7 -20.95 -32.43 -40.06
N ARG A 8 -20.42 -32.13 -41.25
CA ARG A 8 -19.08 -31.53 -41.40
C ARG A 8 -19.02 -30.09 -40.89
N ILE A 9 -20.09 -29.31 -41.09
CA ILE A 9 -20.17 -27.92 -40.57
C ILE A 9 -20.28 -27.91 -39.05
N THR A 10 -21.09 -28.80 -38.46
CA THR A 10 -21.21 -28.90 -37.00
C THR A 10 -19.92 -29.35 -36.35
N ALA A 11 -19.18 -30.28 -36.98
CA ALA A 11 -17.88 -30.72 -36.50
C ALA A 11 -16.83 -29.59 -36.56
N LEU A 12 -16.85 -28.78 -37.62
CA LEU A 12 -15.97 -27.61 -37.76
C LEU A 12 -16.26 -26.54 -36.70
N PHE A 13 -17.54 -26.27 -36.41
CA PHE A 13 -17.93 -25.31 -35.39
C PHE A 13 -17.57 -25.79 -33.97
N LEU A 14 -17.74 -27.08 -33.68
CA LEU A 14 -17.34 -27.70 -32.42
C LEU A 14 -15.80 -27.64 -32.24
N PHE A 15 -15.05 -27.93 -33.30
CA PHE A 15 -13.58 -27.86 -33.30
C PHE A 15 -13.09 -26.41 -33.09
N LEU A 16 -13.74 -25.44 -33.72
CA LEU A 16 -13.41 -24.02 -33.55
C LEU A 16 -13.76 -23.51 -32.14
N SER A 17 -14.83 -24.02 -31.52
CA SER A 17 -15.17 -23.67 -30.13
C SER A 17 -14.15 -24.19 -29.11
N LEU A 18 -13.49 -25.32 -29.40
CA LEU A 18 -12.43 -25.89 -28.57
C LEU A 18 -11.14 -25.05 -28.58
N LEU A 19 -10.93 -24.23 -29.63
CA LEU A 19 -9.74 -23.38 -29.76
C LEU A 19 -9.84 -22.08 -28.95
N CYS A 20 -10.99 -21.77 -28.35
CA CYS A 20 -11.22 -20.51 -27.62
C CYS A 20 -11.14 -20.61 -26.09
N THR A 21 -10.73 -21.73 -25.51
CA THR A 21 -10.57 -21.85 -24.05
C THR A 21 -9.21 -21.33 -23.59
N SER A 22 -9.05 -20.01 -23.44
CA SER A 22 -7.86 -19.46 -22.78
C SER A 22 -8.02 -19.52 -21.25
N CYS A 23 -7.37 -20.48 -20.60
CA CYS A 23 -7.23 -20.50 -19.15
C CYS A 23 -6.20 -19.44 -18.71
N ILE A 24 -6.46 -18.73 -17.61
CA ILE A 24 -5.49 -17.83 -16.97
C ILE A 24 -4.28 -18.66 -16.51
N SER A 25 -3.07 -18.19 -16.82
CA SER A 25 -1.83 -18.89 -16.45
C SER A 25 -1.50 -18.69 -14.97
N LYS A 26 -1.21 -19.78 -14.24
CA LYS A 26 -0.83 -19.73 -12.81
C LYS A 26 0.34 -18.78 -12.53
N LYS A 27 1.23 -18.60 -13.50
CA LYS A 27 2.41 -17.71 -13.43
C LYS A 27 2.06 -16.22 -13.32
N GLU A 28 0.82 -15.83 -13.54
CA GLU A 28 0.38 -14.43 -13.46
C GLU A 28 -0.20 -14.08 -12.08
N VAL A 29 -0.43 -15.09 -11.23
CA VAL A 29 -1.15 -14.96 -9.94
C VAL A 29 -0.28 -15.35 -8.75
N LEU A 30 0.83 -16.08 -8.94
CA LEU A 30 1.70 -16.51 -7.86
C LEU A 30 2.77 -15.46 -7.52
N TYR A 31 2.93 -15.19 -6.23
CA TYR A 31 4.02 -14.38 -5.68
C TYR A 31 5.35 -15.16 -5.70
N PHE A 32 6.46 -14.45 -5.86
CA PHE A 32 7.83 -14.93 -5.63
C PHE A 32 8.14 -16.31 -6.23
N GLN A 33 8.01 -16.41 -7.55
CA GLN A 33 8.22 -17.67 -8.28
C GLN A 33 9.70 -18.10 -8.32
N ASP A 34 10.60 -17.22 -7.91
CA ASP A 34 12.04 -17.31 -7.93
C ASP A 34 12.67 -17.12 -6.53
N ILE A 35 11.91 -17.38 -5.46
CA ILE A 35 12.34 -17.18 -4.06
C ILE A 35 13.66 -17.88 -3.69
N GLU A 36 14.02 -18.96 -4.39
CA GLU A 36 15.28 -19.69 -4.20
C GLU A 36 16.52 -18.81 -4.45
N ALA A 37 16.40 -17.72 -5.24
CA ALA A 37 17.46 -16.76 -5.50
C ALA A 37 17.84 -15.90 -4.27
N LEU A 38 16.94 -15.79 -3.28
CA LEU A 38 17.13 -14.95 -2.09
C LEU A 38 18.29 -15.43 -1.20
N ASN A 39 18.62 -16.72 -1.22
CA ASN A 39 19.66 -17.31 -0.38
C ASN A 39 21.08 -16.73 -0.63
N ASN A 40 21.27 -15.95 -1.70
CA ASN A 40 22.56 -15.35 -2.05
C ASN A 40 22.63 -13.83 -1.83
N GLN A 41 21.54 -13.17 -1.41
CA GLN A 41 21.53 -11.72 -1.15
C GLN A 41 21.50 -11.42 0.35
N SER A 42 22.70 -11.17 0.89
CA SER A 42 22.89 -10.61 2.23
C SER A 42 22.79 -9.08 2.20
N ASP A 43 21.71 -8.52 1.65
CA ASP A 43 21.52 -7.07 1.62
C ASP A 43 20.72 -6.63 2.85
N ASN A 44 21.45 -6.17 3.87
CA ASN A 44 20.89 -5.42 5.00
C ASN A 44 20.35 -4.08 4.49
N THR A 45 19.17 -4.06 3.89
CA THR A 45 18.45 -2.82 3.58
C THR A 45 17.97 -2.19 4.89
N ASN A 46 18.85 -1.41 5.52
CA ASN A 46 18.50 -0.51 6.62
C ASN A 46 17.65 0.65 6.06
N TYR A 47 16.35 0.38 5.84
CA TYR A 47 15.40 1.44 5.55
C TYR A 47 15.11 2.20 6.84
N ASN A 48 15.47 3.48 6.85
CA ASN A 48 15.21 4.39 7.97
C ASN A 48 14.16 5.41 7.54
N THR A 49 13.06 5.47 8.29
CA THR A 49 12.02 6.49 8.08
C THR A 49 12.58 7.86 8.46
N ILE A 50 12.42 8.82 7.54
CA ILE A 50 12.87 10.20 7.68
C ILE A 50 11.66 11.05 8.06
N ILE A 51 11.83 11.94 9.04
CA ILE A 51 10.79 12.88 9.47
C ILE A 51 10.65 13.98 8.41
N ARG A 52 9.41 14.29 8.03
CA ARG A 52 9.06 15.28 7.01
C ARG A 52 8.25 16.44 7.59
N PRO A 53 8.20 17.59 6.88
CA PRO A 53 7.19 18.61 7.15
C PRO A 53 5.78 17.99 7.14
N ASP A 54 4.89 18.54 7.97
CA ASP A 54 3.52 18.05 8.22
C ASP A 54 3.42 16.70 8.95
N ASP A 55 4.54 16.09 9.36
CA ASP A 55 4.50 14.95 10.28
C ASP A 55 4.02 15.38 11.66
N LEU A 56 3.17 14.55 12.25
CA LEU A 56 2.69 14.72 13.62
C LEU A 56 3.44 13.75 14.52
N LEU A 57 4.34 14.29 15.34
CA LEU A 57 5.20 13.51 16.22
C LEU A 57 4.61 13.42 17.63
N SER A 58 4.62 12.25 18.24
CA SER A 58 4.47 12.08 19.69
C SER A 58 5.85 12.00 20.30
N ILE A 59 6.21 12.95 21.16
CA ILE A 59 7.50 12.95 21.85
C ILE A 59 7.25 12.77 23.34
N THR A 60 7.88 11.78 23.94
CA THR A 60 7.78 11.51 25.38
C THR A 60 9.16 11.44 25.97
N VAL A 61 9.36 12.15 27.08
CA VAL A 61 10.63 12.19 27.80
C VAL A 61 10.48 11.43 29.11
N SER A 62 11.44 10.60 29.46
CA SER A 62 11.48 9.91 30.75
C SER A 62 12.87 10.02 31.34
N SER A 63 13.00 10.04 32.66
CA SER A 63 14.29 9.92 33.35
C SER A 63 14.08 9.20 34.67
N GLN A 64 15.17 8.97 35.41
CA GLN A 64 15.12 8.42 36.76
C GLN A 64 14.41 9.35 37.76
N ASP A 65 14.40 10.65 37.50
CA ASP A 65 13.68 11.65 38.27
C ASP A 65 12.49 12.21 37.46
N PRO A 66 11.27 11.70 37.69
CA PRO A 66 10.08 12.12 36.95
C PRO A 66 9.76 13.62 37.08
N GLU A 67 10.11 14.27 38.19
CA GLU A 67 9.81 15.69 38.40
C GLU A 67 10.65 16.58 37.47
N SER A 68 11.92 16.21 37.26
CA SER A 68 12.84 16.91 36.34
C SER A 68 12.39 16.86 34.87
N VAL A 69 11.60 15.86 34.47
CA VAL A 69 11.10 15.72 33.09
C VAL A 69 9.62 16.07 32.94
N ALA A 70 8.91 16.35 34.04
CA ALA A 70 7.49 16.74 34.01
C ALA A 70 7.26 17.99 33.16
N ILE A 71 8.24 18.89 33.13
CA ILE A 71 8.24 20.10 32.30
C ILE A 71 8.19 19.80 30.79
N PHE A 72 8.71 18.65 30.36
CA PHE A 72 8.70 18.21 28.96
C PHE A 72 7.48 17.34 28.62
N ASN A 73 6.78 16.84 29.64
CA ASN A 73 5.56 16.05 29.49
C ASN A 73 4.40 16.77 30.19
N PRO A 74 3.92 17.91 29.63
CA PRO A 74 3.05 18.85 30.33
C PRO A 74 1.74 18.27 30.91
N MET A 75 1.38 17.01 30.65
CA MET A 75 0.15 16.39 31.17
C MET A 75 0.29 14.95 31.69
N ALA A 76 1.49 14.46 32.02
CA ALA A 76 1.63 13.19 32.75
C ALA A 76 1.04 13.24 34.19
N GLY A 77 0.71 14.43 34.70
CA GLY A 77 0.10 14.66 36.02
C GLY A 77 -1.42 14.84 36.04
N ALA A 78 -2.13 14.76 34.91
CA ALA A 78 -3.59 14.97 34.85
C ALA A 78 -4.38 13.66 34.92
N SER A 79 -4.23 12.91 36.01
CA SER A 79 -5.16 11.85 36.35
C SER A 79 -6.46 12.47 36.88
N ASN A 80 -7.55 12.37 36.11
CA ASN A 80 -8.98 12.53 36.51
C ASN A 80 -9.82 13.70 35.98
N ALA A 81 -9.43 14.46 34.94
CA ALA A 81 -10.37 15.38 34.29
C ALA A 81 -10.88 14.83 32.95
N LEU A 82 -12.17 14.47 32.91
CA LEU A 82 -13.06 14.27 31.75
C LEU A 82 -12.42 13.97 30.38
N ARG A 83 -12.59 12.72 29.93
CA ARG A 83 -12.21 12.17 28.63
C ARG A 83 -13.15 12.64 27.49
N THR A 84 -13.26 13.94 27.22
CA THR A 84 -14.19 14.44 26.17
C THR A 84 -13.60 15.39 25.13
N THR A 85 -12.30 15.67 25.12
CA THR A 85 -11.66 16.34 23.97
C THR A 85 -10.40 15.60 23.56
N ASN A 86 -10.36 15.19 22.29
CA ASN A 86 -9.18 14.67 21.59
C ASN A 86 -8.12 15.78 21.40
N GLU A 87 -7.72 16.46 22.47
CA GLU A 87 -6.49 17.26 22.45
C GLU A 87 -5.35 16.26 22.47
N ARG A 88 -4.66 16.15 21.34
CA ARG A 88 -3.55 15.23 21.13
C ARG A 88 -2.37 15.69 22.00
N LEU A 89 -2.39 15.27 23.26
CA LEU A 89 -1.40 15.60 24.27
C LEU A 89 -0.02 15.08 23.90
N GLY A 90 1.02 15.90 24.06
CA GLY A 90 2.40 15.52 23.73
C GLY A 90 2.67 15.35 22.23
N THR A 91 1.84 15.97 21.38
CA THR A 91 2.03 15.94 19.94
C THR A 91 2.60 17.23 19.40
N TYR A 92 3.51 17.10 18.44
CA TYR A 92 4.31 18.16 17.86
C TYR A 92 4.17 18.07 16.34
N LEU A 93 3.58 19.10 15.74
CA LEU A 93 3.49 19.20 14.29
C LEU A 93 4.80 19.77 13.76
N VAL A 94 5.42 19.08 12.80
CA VAL A 94 6.57 19.59 12.08
C VAL A 94 6.10 20.67 11.12
N ASP A 95 6.58 21.90 11.29
CA ASP A 95 6.21 23.02 10.44
C ASP A 95 6.79 22.90 9.01
N SER A 96 6.40 23.82 8.12
CA SER A 96 6.89 23.87 6.73
C SER A 96 8.40 24.11 6.61
N ASN A 97 9.02 24.69 7.64
CA ASN A 97 10.47 24.89 7.71
C ASN A 97 11.18 23.64 8.26
N GLY A 98 10.43 22.65 8.72
CA GLY A 98 10.95 21.41 9.29
C GLY A 98 11.27 21.47 10.78
N ASN A 99 10.69 22.43 11.50
CA ASN A 99 10.90 22.65 12.93
C ASN A 99 9.72 22.17 13.77
N ILE A 100 10.00 21.93 15.05
CA ILE A 100 8.99 21.76 16.10
C ILE A 100 9.26 22.76 17.23
N GLU A 101 8.21 23.20 17.90
CA GLU A 101 8.30 23.95 19.15
C GLU A 101 8.26 23.00 20.33
N PHE A 102 9.41 22.82 21.00
CA PHE A 102 9.53 21.89 22.12
C PHE A 102 9.63 22.64 23.46
N PRO A 103 8.93 22.21 24.53
CA PRO A 103 8.90 22.93 25.80
C PRO A 103 10.29 23.18 26.37
N PHE A 104 10.52 24.38 26.89
CA PHE A 104 11.77 24.83 27.54
C PHE A 104 13.04 24.88 26.65
N ILE A 105 13.04 24.18 25.51
CA ILE A 105 14.12 24.18 24.54
C ILE A 105 13.84 25.18 23.41
N GLY A 106 12.57 25.34 23.01
CA GLY A 106 12.13 26.21 21.92
C GLY A 106 12.14 25.50 20.56
N THR A 107 12.40 26.26 19.51
CA THR A 107 12.40 25.79 18.11
C THR A 107 13.55 24.81 17.85
N LEU A 108 13.22 23.62 17.34
CA LEU A 108 14.19 22.58 16.98
C LEU A 108 13.96 22.06 15.56
N GLN A 109 15.01 22.08 14.74
CA GLN A 109 15.00 21.51 13.40
C GLN A 109 15.06 19.98 13.45
N ILE A 110 13.95 19.34 13.08
CA ILE A 110 13.79 17.87 13.15
C ILE A 110 13.55 17.20 11.79
N ALA A 111 13.05 17.94 10.79
CA ALA A 111 12.84 17.39 9.46
C ALA A 111 14.16 16.96 8.79
N ASN A 112 14.06 16.03 7.85
CA ASN A 112 15.17 15.38 7.14
C ASN A 112 16.12 14.58 8.04
N LYS A 113 15.78 14.41 9.32
CA LYS A 113 16.50 13.51 10.23
C LYS A 113 15.78 12.19 10.28
N THR A 114 16.56 11.12 10.39
CA THR A 114 16.03 9.85 10.86
C THR A 114 15.57 10.01 12.31
N ARG A 115 14.64 9.16 12.75
CA ARG A 115 14.22 9.15 14.16
C ARG A 115 15.41 8.99 15.11
N VAL A 116 16.40 8.18 14.75
CA VAL A 116 17.59 7.94 15.60
C VAL A 116 18.37 9.24 15.80
N GLU A 117 18.57 10.01 14.73
CA GLU A 117 19.23 11.32 14.79
C GLU A 117 18.39 12.35 15.55
N ALA A 118 17.07 12.35 15.36
CA ALA A 118 16.15 13.23 16.07
C ALA A 118 16.14 12.94 17.58
N ILE A 119 16.12 11.67 17.99
CA ILE A 119 16.24 11.23 19.39
C ILE A 119 17.58 11.68 19.96
N ALA A 120 18.68 11.51 19.23
CA ALA A 120 20.00 11.92 19.70
C ALA A 120 20.08 13.44 19.92
N LEU A 121 19.51 14.22 19.01
CA LEU A 121 19.43 15.68 19.11
C LEU A 121 18.61 16.11 20.33
N LEU A 122 17.38 15.60 20.47
CA LEU A 122 16.50 15.93 21.60
C LEU A 122 17.10 15.49 22.93
N LYS A 123 17.70 14.30 22.99
CA LYS A 123 18.38 13.82 24.20
C LYS A 123 19.52 14.75 24.62
N GLY A 124 20.29 15.28 23.67
CA GLY A 124 21.35 16.25 23.96
C GLY A 124 20.83 17.55 24.58
N GLU A 125 19.70 18.05 24.08
CA GLU A 125 19.06 19.27 24.59
C GLU A 125 18.37 19.04 25.94
N VAL A 126 17.62 17.94 26.08
CA VAL A 126 16.91 17.58 27.32
C VAL A 126 17.88 17.30 28.47
N ASN A 127 19.03 16.70 28.19
CA ASN A 127 20.04 16.40 29.21
C ASN A 127 20.62 17.65 29.92
N LYS A 128 20.43 18.85 29.36
CA LYS A 128 20.79 20.12 30.02
C LYS A 128 19.88 20.43 31.22
N TYR A 129 18.69 19.84 31.27
CA TYR A 129 17.67 20.08 32.28
C TYR A 129 17.39 18.85 33.14
N ALA A 130 17.43 17.64 32.56
CA ALA A 130 17.18 16.38 33.26
C ALA A 130 18.30 15.37 33.00
N LYS A 131 18.97 14.89 34.06
CA LYS A 131 20.03 13.88 33.92
C LYS A 131 19.46 12.55 33.43
N GLU A 132 20.24 11.89 32.56
CA GLU A 132 19.94 10.55 32.04
C GLU A 132 18.55 10.43 31.39
N ALA A 133 18.15 11.46 30.65
CA ALA A 133 16.87 11.44 29.96
C ALA A 133 16.86 10.43 28.79
N VAL A 134 15.71 9.78 28.62
CA VAL A 134 15.34 8.89 27.52
C VAL A 134 14.20 9.56 26.76
N VAL A 135 14.37 9.70 25.44
CA VAL A 135 13.39 10.32 24.56
C VAL A 135 12.84 9.25 23.62
N ASP A 136 11.51 9.12 23.57
CA ASP A 136 10.78 8.32 22.60
C ASP A 136 10.09 9.26 21.60
N ILE A 137 10.16 8.95 20.31
CA ILE A 137 9.54 9.72 19.23
C ILE A 137 8.77 8.77 18.34
N ARG A 138 7.50 9.08 18.06
CA ARG A 138 6.64 8.30 17.16
C ARG A 138 5.93 9.21 16.17
N ILE A 139 5.81 8.79 14.92
CA ILE A 139 5.00 9.49 13.91
C ILE A 139 3.57 8.96 14.02
N LEU A 140 2.60 9.85 14.28
CA LEU A 140 1.21 9.49 14.56
C LEU A 140 0.30 9.50 13.33
N ASN A 141 0.67 10.28 12.30
CA ASN A 141 -0.11 10.44 11.08
C ASN A 141 0.47 9.70 9.88
N PHE A 142 1.37 8.74 10.11
CA PHE A 142 1.87 7.90 9.03
C PHE A 142 0.71 7.10 8.43
N SER A 143 0.31 7.48 7.22
CA SER A 143 -0.77 6.82 6.48
C SER A 143 -0.35 6.49 5.07
N ILE A 144 -0.92 5.41 4.54
CA ILE A 144 -0.74 4.95 3.16
C ILE A 144 -2.12 4.66 2.57
N SER A 145 -2.25 4.73 1.25
CA SER A 145 -3.48 4.37 0.56
C SER A 145 -3.28 3.17 -0.36
N VAL A 146 -4.20 2.21 -0.32
CA VAL A 146 -4.21 1.07 -1.24
C VAL A 146 -5.50 1.11 -2.05
N LEU A 147 -5.38 1.17 -3.37
CA LEU A 147 -6.47 1.37 -4.30
C LEU A 147 -6.46 0.33 -5.43
N GLY A 148 -7.61 0.18 -6.08
CA GLY A 148 -7.78 -0.69 -7.24
C GLY A 148 -8.20 -2.11 -6.85
N GLU A 149 -7.62 -3.11 -7.52
CA GLU A 149 -8.06 -4.51 -7.48
C GLU A 149 -7.52 -5.27 -6.25
N VAL A 150 -7.99 -4.83 -5.07
CA VAL A 150 -7.71 -5.39 -3.74
C VAL A 150 -9.01 -5.68 -3.00
N GLN A 151 -8.97 -6.53 -1.97
CA GLN A 151 -10.19 -6.87 -1.22
C GLN A 151 -10.81 -5.68 -0.49
N ARG A 152 -9.98 -4.79 0.07
CA ARG A 152 -10.41 -3.61 0.83
C ARG A 152 -9.56 -2.40 0.43
N ALA A 153 -10.01 -1.67 -0.58
CA ALA A 153 -9.41 -0.40 -0.94
C ALA A 153 -9.68 0.67 0.13
N GLY A 154 -8.70 1.51 0.41
CA GLY A 154 -8.83 2.59 1.38
C GLY A 154 -7.49 3.14 1.85
N THR A 155 -7.57 4.11 2.76
CA THR A 155 -6.42 4.68 3.45
C THR A 155 -6.26 4.03 4.82
N PHE A 156 -5.03 3.65 5.15
CA PHE A 156 -4.66 2.95 6.37
C PHE A 156 -3.63 3.76 7.15
N THR A 157 -3.89 4.02 8.42
CA THR A 157 -2.90 4.57 9.35
C THR A 157 -2.02 3.46 9.86
N ILE A 158 -0.71 3.65 9.76
CA ILE A 158 0.30 2.65 10.08
C ILE A 158 0.80 2.92 11.51
N PRO A 159 0.63 1.96 12.44
CA PRO A 159 1.08 2.13 13.82
C PRO A 159 2.60 2.01 13.95
N ASN A 160 3.23 1.32 13.00
CA ASN A 160 4.66 1.08 12.98
C ASN A 160 5.37 2.16 12.15
N GLU A 161 6.66 2.36 12.44
CA GLU A 161 7.47 3.37 11.76
C GLU A 161 7.82 3.01 10.32
N ARG A 162 7.66 1.75 9.94
CA ARG A 162 7.91 1.25 8.60
C ARG A 162 6.78 0.33 8.17
N ILE A 163 6.52 0.31 6.87
CA ILE A 163 5.66 -0.66 6.25
C ILE A 163 6.16 -0.95 4.84
N THR A 164 6.12 -2.21 4.44
CA THR A 164 6.40 -2.66 3.09
C THR A 164 5.14 -2.66 2.24
N VAL A 165 5.26 -2.68 0.92
CA VAL A 165 4.08 -2.81 0.05
C VAL A 165 3.33 -4.12 0.31
N LEU A 166 4.03 -5.20 0.65
CA LEU A 166 3.39 -6.49 1.00
C LEU A 166 2.54 -6.38 2.26
N GLU A 167 3.05 -5.73 3.31
CA GLU A 167 2.27 -5.49 4.54
C GLU A 167 1.06 -4.60 4.26
N ALA A 168 1.23 -3.55 3.44
CA ALA A 168 0.13 -2.69 3.04
C ALA A 168 -0.96 -3.44 2.26
N LEU A 169 -0.56 -4.32 1.31
CA LEU A 169 -1.50 -5.22 0.63
C LEU A 169 -2.18 -6.16 1.62
N GLY A 170 -1.45 -6.70 2.60
CA GLY A 170 -2.02 -7.50 3.68
C GLY A 170 -3.07 -6.75 4.51
N LEU A 171 -2.83 -5.48 4.84
CA LEU A 171 -3.81 -4.61 5.49
C LEU A 171 -5.07 -4.41 4.63
N ALA A 172 -4.90 -4.27 3.31
CA ALA A 172 -5.98 -4.21 2.34
C ALA A 172 -6.69 -5.55 2.09
N GLY A 173 -6.31 -6.64 2.79
CA GLY A 173 -6.89 -7.96 2.60
C GLY A 173 -6.36 -8.71 1.37
N ASP A 174 -5.20 -8.30 0.88
CA ASP A 174 -4.52 -8.77 -0.33
C ASP A 174 -5.21 -8.38 -1.65
N MET A 175 -4.48 -8.57 -2.74
CA MET A 175 -4.99 -8.42 -4.10
C MET A 175 -5.99 -9.52 -4.43
N THR A 176 -7.03 -9.19 -5.20
CA THR A 176 -7.96 -10.23 -5.66
C THR A 176 -7.25 -11.15 -6.68
N ILE A 177 -7.93 -12.23 -7.09
CA ILE A 177 -7.46 -13.07 -8.20
C ILE A 177 -7.37 -12.29 -9.53
N PHE A 178 -8.10 -11.18 -9.62
CA PHE A 178 -8.10 -10.30 -10.77
C PHE A 178 -7.03 -9.23 -10.72
N GLY A 179 -6.31 -9.06 -9.60
CA GLY A 179 -5.24 -8.06 -9.48
C GLY A 179 -3.98 -8.43 -10.28
N GLU A 180 -3.44 -7.48 -11.03
CA GLU A 180 -2.20 -7.62 -11.78
C GLU A 180 -0.98 -7.48 -10.86
N ARG A 181 -0.23 -8.58 -10.68
CA ARG A 181 0.91 -8.67 -9.74
C ARG A 181 2.22 -8.10 -10.28
N LYS A 182 2.34 -7.95 -11.61
CA LYS A 182 3.58 -7.55 -12.28
C LYS A 182 3.79 -6.04 -12.36
N THR A 183 2.72 -5.27 -12.25
CA THR A 183 2.67 -3.84 -12.59
C THR A 183 1.90 -3.06 -11.51
N VAL A 184 2.17 -3.37 -10.24
CA VAL A 184 1.61 -2.61 -9.13
C VAL A 184 2.32 -1.27 -9.06
N LYS A 185 1.54 -0.18 -9.12
CA LYS A 185 2.09 1.18 -9.18
C LYS A 185 2.12 1.79 -7.80
N ILE A 186 3.25 2.38 -7.44
CA ILE A 186 3.43 3.14 -6.21
C ILE A 186 3.58 4.60 -6.63
N ILE A 187 2.71 5.47 -6.15
CA ILE A 187 2.82 6.91 -6.33
C ILE A 187 3.31 7.51 -5.03
N ARG A 188 4.37 8.32 -5.12
CA ARG A 188 5.03 8.97 -4.00
C ARG A 188 5.16 10.46 -4.28
N GLU A 189 4.88 11.27 -3.26
CA GLU A 189 5.06 12.72 -3.33
C GLU A 189 6.16 13.15 -2.36
N GLU A 190 7.21 13.76 -2.90
CA GLU A 190 8.32 14.32 -2.11
C GLU A 190 8.50 15.79 -2.49
N ASN A 191 8.36 16.70 -1.52
CA ASN A 191 8.53 18.15 -1.72
C ASN A 191 7.66 18.71 -2.87
N GLY A 192 6.43 18.21 -3.03
CA GLY A 192 5.50 18.61 -4.10
C GLY A 192 5.81 17.98 -5.47
N VAL A 193 6.86 17.17 -5.59
CA VAL A 193 7.19 16.42 -6.81
C VAL A 193 6.63 15.01 -6.69
N LYS A 194 5.75 14.64 -7.62
CA LYS A 194 5.22 13.28 -7.73
C LYS A 194 6.15 12.41 -8.54
N SER A 195 6.57 11.30 -7.96
CA SER A 195 7.26 10.20 -8.62
C SER A 195 6.38 8.95 -8.59
N TYR A 196 6.63 8.01 -9.49
CA TYR A 196 6.00 6.70 -9.42
C TYR A 196 7.00 5.59 -9.74
N GLY A 197 6.76 4.42 -9.15
CA GLY A 197 7.48 3.19 -9.42
C GLY A 197 6.52 2.05 -9.75
N GLU A 198 6.99 1.08 -10.51
CA GLU A 198 6.27 -0.17 -10.77
C GLU A 198 6.98 -1.32 -10.07
N LEU A 199 6.20 -2.19 -9.43
CA LEU A 199 6.70 -3.33 -8.68
C LEU A 199 6.13 -4.63 -9.27
N ASP A 200 7.02 -5.59 -9.51
CA ASP A 200 6.68 -6.95 -9.91
C ASP A 200 6.75 -7.89 -8.70
N PHE A 201 5.59 -8.24 -8.17
CA PHE A 201 5.46 -9.16 -7.04
C PHE A 201 5.59 -10.65 -7.41
N THR A 202 5.75 -10.97 -8.70
CA THR A 202 6.03 -12.33 -9.15
C THR A 202 7.50 -12.71 -8.99
N SER A 203 8.40 -11.73 -8.87
CA SER A 203 9.82 -11.91 -8.61
C SER A 203 10.21 -11.41 -7.22
N ILE A 204 11.19 -12.07 -6.59
CA ILE A 204 11.76 -11.64 -5.31
C ILE A 204 12.54 -10.33 -5.42
N ASP A 205 12.99 -9.95 -6.63
CA ASP A 205 13.74 -8.71 -6.89
C ASP A 205 12.99 -7.44 -6.44
N VAL A 206 11.66 -7.52 -6.25
CA VAL A 206 10.85 -6.43 -5.71
C VAL A 206 11.37 -5.90 -4.37
N VAL A 207 12.00 -6.74 -3.54
CA VAL A 207 12.54 -6.35 -2.23
C VAL A 207 13.70 -5.36 -2.34
N ASN A 208 14.38 -5.34 -3.49
CA ASN A 208 15.50 -4.45 -3.79
C ASN A 208 15.04 -3.10 -4.37
N SER A 209 13.75 -2.92 -4.63
CA SER A 209 13.20 -1.70 -5.19
C SER A 209 13.22 -0.54 -4.19
N PRO A 210 13.54 0.70 -4.61
CA PRO A 210 13.44 1.89 -3.75
C PRO A 210 11.99 2.23 -3.34
N PHE A 211 11.00 1.61 -3.97
CA PHE A 211 9.58 1.74 -3.63
C PHE A 211 9.03 0.59 -2.79
N TYR A 212 9.87 -0.37 -2.39
CA TYR A 212 9.44 -1.54 -1.59
C TYR A 212 8.98 -1.15 -0.18
N TYR A 213 9.70 -0.25 0.46
CA TYR A 213 9.28 0.38 1.70
C TYR A 213 8.47 1.63 1.38
N LEU A 214 7.28 1.71 1.95
CA LEU A 214 6.39 2.84 1.77
C LEU A 214 6.77 3.99 2.70
N GLN A 215 6.49 5.19 2.21
CA GLN A 215 6.62 6.44 2.92
C GLN A 215 5.24 7.03 3.19
N GLN A 216 5.24 8.07 4.02
CA GLN A 216 4.02 8.79 4.34
C GLN A 216 3.31 9.31 3.08
N ASN A 217 2.01 9.07 3.04
CA ASN A 217 1.09 9.43 1.96
C ASN A 217 1.33 8.70 0.63
N ASP A 218 2.13 7.62 0.61
CA ASP A 218 2.26 6.79 -0.57
C ASP A 218 0.91 6.15 -0.97
N VAL A 219 0.70 6.02 -2.28
CA VAL A 219 -0.49 5.40 -2.86
C VAL A 219 -0.08 4.17 -3.66
N VAL A 220 -0.53 3.00 -3.20
CA VAL A 220 -0.40 1.72 -3.88
C VAL A 220 -1.63 1.52 -4.76
N ILE A 221 -1.42 1.30 -6.07
CA ILE A 221 -2.48 1.09 -7.04
C ILE A 221 -2.28 -0.28 -7.69
N VAL A 222 -3.26 -1.16 -7.49
CA VAL A 222 -3.32 -2.47 -8.12
C VAL A 222 -4.26 -2.40 -9.31
N SER A 223 -3.75 -2.62 -10.51
CA SER A 223 -4.58 -2.65 -11.71
C SER A 223 -5.29 -4.00 -11.87
N PRO A 224 -6.49 -4.04 -12.47
CA PRO A 224 -7.10 -5.31 -12.86
C PRO A 224 -6.33 -5.95 -14.01
N ASN A 225 -6.30 -7.28 -14.04
CA ASN A 225 -5.68 -8.06 -15.08
C ASN A 225 -6.50 -8.00 -16.38
N LYS A 226 -5.90 -8.44 -17.49
CA LYS A 226 -6.53 -8.40 -18.82
C LYS A 226 -7.88 -9.10 -18.87
N ALA A 227 -8.05 -10.21 -18.14
CA ALA A 227 -9.32 -10.95 -18.10
C ALA A 227 -10.44 -10.15 -17.43
N GLN A 228 -10.13 -9.42 -16.36
CA GLN A 228 -11.08 -8.56 -15.66
C GLN A 228 -11.41 -7.30 -16.47
N VAL A 229 -10.41 -6.69 -17.13
CA VAL A 229 -10.65 -5.57 -18.04
C VAL A 229 -11.52 -6.00 -19.23
N GLN A 230 -11.23 -7.16 -19.82
CA GLN A 230 -12.01 -7.69 -20.95
C GLN A 230 -13.43 -8.09 -20.55
N SER A 231 -13.64 -8.68 -19.38
CA SER A 231 -14.99 -9.00 -18.90
C SER A 231 -15.79 -7.75 -18.54
N GLY A 232 -15.17 -6.71 -17.99
CA GLY A 232 -15.79 -5.39 -17.80
C GLY A 232 -16.10 -4.67 -19.12
N ALA A 233 -15.27 -4.87 -20.15
CA ALA A 233 -15.49 -4.39 -21.51
C ALA A 233 -16.41 -5.32 -22.34
N PHE A 234 -16.70 -6.54 -21.85
CA PHE A 234 -17.56 -7.51 -22.52
C PHE A 234 -18.99 -7.00 -22.47
N ASN A 235 -19.32 -6.35 -23.57
CA ASN A 235 -20.48 -5.51 -23.81
C ASN A 235 -21.79 -6.13 -23.32
N ARG A 236 -22.66 -5.32 -22.70
CA ARG A 236 -24.06 -5.66 -22.37
C ARG A 236 -24.83 -6.26 -23.55
N ASN A 237 -24.35 -6.02 -24.78
CA ASN A 237 -24.93 -6.52 -26.02
C ASN A 237 -24.48 -7.95 -26.39
N SER A 238 -23.49 -8.56 -25.75
CA SER A 238 -23.06 -9.94 -26.04
C SER A 238 -24.21 -10.94 -25.84
N THR A 239 -25.01 -10.75 -24.78
CA THR A 239 -26.24 -11.52 -24.55
C THR A 239 -27.26 -11.32 -25.66
N ILE A 240 -27.33 -10.11 -26.23
CA ILE A 240 -28.20 -9.79 -27.36
C ILE A 240 -27.72 -10.53 -28.62
N PHE A 241 -26.41 -10.53 -28.90
CA PHE A 241 -25.85 -11.27 -30.04
C PHE A 241 -26.02 -12.79 -29.90
N ILE A 242 -25.83 -13.34 -28.69
CA ILE A 242 -26.10 -14.76 -28.40
C ILE A 242 -27.59 -15.07 -28.64
N SER A 243 -28.49 -14.16 -28.22
CA SER A 243 -29.94 -14.32 -28.42
C SER A 243 -30.34 -14.26 -29.90
N ILE A 244 -29.79 -13.30 -30.66
CA ILE A 244 -30.01 -13.16 -32.12
C ILE A 244 -29.51 -14.41 -32.86
N ALA A 245 -28.30 -14.88 -32.54
CA ALA A 245 -27.76 -16.10 -33.12
C ALA A 245 -28.65 -17.32 -32.82
N GLY A 246 -29.16 -17.45 -31.59
CA GLY A 246 -30.10 -18.49 -31.20
C GLY A 246 -31.40 -18.45 -32.01
N ILE A 247 -31.97 -17.26 -32.23
CA ILE A 247 -33.18 -17.08 -33.05
C ILE A 247 -32.91 -17.48 -34.51
N ILE A 248 -31.78 -17.05 -35.09
CA ILE A 248 -31.41 -17.39 -36.48
C ILE A 248 -31.26 -18.91 -36.63
N ILE A 249 -30.59 -19.58 -35.69
CA ILE A 249 -30.43 -21.04 -35.68
C ILE A 249 -31.79 -21.74 -35.56
N SER A 250 -32.69 -21.24 -34.70
CA SER A 250 -34.06 -21.77 -34.57
C SER A 250 -34.86 -21.64 -35.87
N VAL A 251 -34.76 -20.51 -36.56
CA VAL A 251 -35.47 -20.31 -37.84
C VAL A 251 -34.89 -21.22 -38.93
N LEU A 252 -33.57 -21.33 -39.01
CA LEU A 252 -32.89 -22.21 -39.98
C LEU A 252 -33.24 -23.68 -39.76
N THR A 253 -33.31 -24.15 -38.51
CA THR A 253 -33.69 -25.54 -38.20
C THR A 253 -35.15 -25.85 -38.55
N ILE A 254 -36.06 -24.89 -38.42
CA ILE A 254 -37.45 -25.05 -38.88
C ILE A 254 -37.53 -25.09 -40.41
N LEU A 255 -36.78 -24.21 -41.11
CA LEU A 255 -36.80 -24.13 -42.58
C LEU A 255 -36.11 -25.31 -43.30
N THR A 256 -35.25 -26.05 -42.59
CA THR A 256 -34.49 -27.17 -43.15
C THR A 256 -35.09 -28.55 -42.85
N ARG A 257 -36.15 -28.61 -42.03
CA ARG A 257 -36.94 -29.81 -41.74
C ARG A 257 -38.04 -30.01 -42.79
#